data_AF-A0AAE9MDH4-F1
#
_entry.id   AF-A0AAE9MDH4-F1
#
_cell.length_a   1.000
_cell.length_b   1.000
_cell.length_c   1.000
_cell.angle_alpha   90.00
_cell.angle_beta   90.00
_cell.angle_gamma   90.00
#
_symmetry.space_group_name_H-M   'P 1'
#
loop_
_entity.id
_entity.type
_entity.pdbx_description
1 polymer ?
#
loop_
_entity_poly.entity_id
_entity_poly.type
_entity_poly.pdbx_seq_one_letter_code
_entity_poly.pdbx_strand_id
1 'polypeptide(L)'
;MKSGFITIQTSKWKLSESAVNISENDILRSEFILRIIQATSSIITPKPTSNIPKVIIQFWDGNDIPKDVQECIKSWQSLKGNGIEHQIFNSTTARKFIENNLCEENVKAFDRCYHPAMKSDYFRLCYIYCNGGFYVDADDVYSGLDISPLFSDHRMKLQPLCYDIDSNAMISPDEFIVSGKATDNRIFYFNNNPIIAPPNHPIVEYALMRSTCLLLEKNEDHLPEIQSTTGPGNISASVVAYLADYESDIRAEHLDIMSKWVDLAKTIWDLSYRHDSRNWRLSNRKNYEQTQSDKMD
;
A
#
# COMPACT_ATOMS: atom_id res chain seq x y z
N MET A 1 -12.72 9.51 23.08
CA MET A 1 -11.54 8.82 23.67
C MET A 1 -10.32 9.49 23.10
N LYS A 2 -9.39 9.96 23.95
CA LYS A 2 -8.19 10.66 23.50
C LYS A 2 -7.32 9.67 22.71
N SER A 3 -7.16 9.88 21.41
CA SER A 3 -6.13 9.24 20.61
C SER A 3 -4.79 9.73 21.16
N GLY A 4 -4.15 8.92 22.01
CA GLY A 4 -2.76 9.18 22.37
C GLY A 4 -1.94 9.13 21.09
N PHE A 5 -1.27 10.22 20.75
CA PHE A 5 -0.37 10.25 19.60
C PHE A 5 0.69 9.15 19.79
N ILE A 6 0.70 8.14 18.93
CA ILE A 6 1.77 7.16 18.91
C ILE A 6 3.01 7.89 18.40
N THR A 7 3.91 8.26 19.31
CA THR A 7 5.18 8.89 18.93
C THR A 7 6.13 7.80 18.46
N ILE A 8 6.12 7.51 17.17
CA ILE A 8 7.02 6.54 16.54
C ILE A 8 8.30 7.27 16.13
N GLN A 9 9.44 6.90 16.71
CA GLN A 9 10.75 7.41 16.29
C GLN A 9 11.41 6.43 15.34
N THR A 10 11.81 6.90 14.16
CA THR A 10 12.66 6.12 13.25
C THR A 10 14.13 6.28 13.63
N SER A 11 14.98 5.35 13.20
CA SER A 11 16.43 5.43 13.46
C SER A 11 17.13 6.57 12.72
N LYS A 12 16.49 7.18 11.72
CA LYS A 12 17.12 8.12 10.76
C LYS A 12 16.56 9.53 10.77
N TRP A 13 15.33 9.74 11.26
CA TRP A 13 14.70 11.06 11.28
C TRP A 13 13.60 11.17 12.36
N LYS A 14 13.37 12.40 12.83
CA LYS A 14 12.40 12.72 13.89
C LYS A 14 11.28 13.59 13.34
N LEU A 15 10.06 13.11 13.50
CA LEU A 15 8.83 13.81 13.17
C LEU A 15 8.63 15.08 14.00
N SER A 16 8.21 16.17 13.37
CA SER A 16 7.66 17.31 14.10
C SER A 16 6.27 16.98 14.68
N GLU A 17 5.89 17.66 15.76
CA GLU A 17 4.54 17.54 16.32
C GLU A 17 3.45 17.93 15.31
N SER A 18 3.76 18.90 14.45
CA SER A 18 2.90 19.32 13.34
C SER A 18 2.68 18.18 12.34
N ALA A 19 3.76 17.52 11.91
CA ALA A 19 3.70 16.39 10.98
C ALA A 19 2.86 15.24 11.52
N VAL A 20 3.04 14.91 12.80
CA VAL A 20 2.23 13.89 13.50
C VAL A 20 0.76 14.29 13.52
N ASN A 21 0.45 15.55 13.87
CA ASN A 21 -0.92 16.03 13.93
C ASN A 21 -1.63 16.01 12.55
N ILE A 22 -0.95 16.41 11.48
CA ILE A 22 -1.50 16.34 10.12
C ILE A 22 -1.67 14.87 9.71
N SER A 23 -0.69 14.01 10.00
CA SER A 23 -0.71 12.60 9.64
C SER A 23 -1.86 11.83 10.33
N GLU A 24 -2.10 12.05 11.61
CA GLU A 24 -3.08 11.28 12.39
C GLU A 24 -4.49 11.91 12.39
N ASN A 25 -4.67 13.08 11.79
CA ASN A 25 -5.98 13.70 11.59
C ASN A 25 -6.49 13.46 10.16
N ASP A 26 -7.58 12.73 10.00
CA ASP A 26 -8.11 12.32 8.70
C ASP A 26 -8.38 13.48 7.73
N ILE A 27 -8.93 14.60 8.25
CA ILE A 27 -9.23 15.79 7.44
C ILE A 27 -7.94 16.47 7.00
N LEU A 28 -7.03 16.77 7.94
CA LEU A 28 -5.77 17.43 7.62
C LEU A 28 -4.89 16.57 6.71
N ARG A 29 -4.90 15.24 6.91
CA ARG A 29 -4.21 14.28 6.05
C ARG A 29 -4.75 14.32 4.63
N SER A 30 -6.07 14.25 4.46
CA SER A 30 -6.75 14.33 3.16
C SER A 30 -6.40 15.63 2.43
N GLU A 31 -6.49 16.77 3.11
CA GLU A 31 -6.14 18.09 2.56
C GLU A 31 -4.67 18.20 2.17
N PHE A 32 -3.77 17.62 2.97
CA PHE A 32 -2.34 17.61 2.67
C PHE A 32 -2.02 16.74 1.45
N ILE A 33 -2.65 15.58 1.34
CA ILE A 33 -2.50 14.68 0.18
C ILE A 33 -2.99 15.37 -1.09
N LEU A 34 -4.15 16.05 -1.08
CA LEU A 34 -4.62 16.82 -2.23
C LEU A 34 -3.59 17.86 -2.69
N ARG A 35 -2.99 18.60 -1.74
CA ARG A 35 -1.96 19.60 -2.05
C ARG A 35 -0.73 18.98 -2.71
N ILE A 36 -0.27 17.81 -2.24
CA ILE A 36 0.84 17.10 -2.89
C ILE A 36 0.45 16.66 -4.30
N ILE A 37 -0.73 16.06 -4.47
CA ILE A 37 -1.24 15.62 -5.77
C ILE A 37 -1.21 16.75 -6.80
N GLN A 38 -1.67 17.94 -6.41
CA GLN A 38 -1.76 19.08 -7.32
C GLN A 38 -0.40 19.76 -7.57
N ALA A 39 0.50 19.77 -6.58
CA ALA A 39 1.83 20.39 -6.70
C ALA A 39 2.81 19.62 -7.61
N THR A 40 2.65 18.30 -7.69
CA THR A 40 3.61 17.41 -8.41
C THR A 40 3.46 17.46 -9.93
N SER A 41 2.53 18.25 -10.46
CA SER A 41 2.36 18.52 -11.90
C SER A 41 3.52 19.29 -12.53
N SER A 42 4.51 19.72 -11.75
CA SER A 42 5.72 20.40 -12.22
C SER A 42 6.81 19.36 -12.56
N ILE A 43 7.30 19.38 -13.81
CA ILE A 43 8.20 18.36 -14.38
C ILE A 43 9.51 18.30 -13.57
N ILE A 44 9.70 17.23 -12.79
CA ILE A 44 11.01 16.86 -12.26
C ILE A 44 11.67 15.91 -13.23
N THR A 45 12.87 16.25 -13.69
CA THR A 45 13.69 15.33 -14.48
C THR A 45 14.20 14.22 -13.57
N PRO A 46 13.89 12.94 -13.85
CA PRO A 46 14.37 11.82 -13.02
C PRO A 46 15.89 11.80 -12.97
N LYS A 47 16.47 11.73 -11.76
CA LYS A 47 17.91 11.48 -11.61
C LYS A 47 18.19 10.02 -12.05
N PRO A 48 19.18 9.77 -12.93
CA PRO A 48 19.36 8.48 -13.62
C PRO A 48 19.83 7.32 -12.75
N THR A 49 20.19 7.55 -11.48
CA THR A 49 20.54 6.46 -10.56
C THR A 49 19.26 5.78 -10.06
N SER A 50 18.83 4.72 -10.77
CA SER A 50 17.76 3.85 -10.29
C SER A 50 18.30 2.82 -9.31
N ASN A 51 17.62 2.70 -8.17
CA ASN A 51 17.87 1.67 -7.16
C ASN A 51 16.65 0.76 -6.97
N ILE A 52 15.66 0.79 -7.87
CA ILE A 52 14.46 -0.06 -7.77
C ILE A 52 14.71 -1.37 -8.49
N PRO A 53 14.76 -2.52 -7.79
CA PRO A 53 15.00 -3.79 -8.46
C PRO A 53 13.85 -4.18 -9.40
N LYS A 54 14.19 -4.80 -10.53
CA LYS A 54 13.23 -5.28 -11.54
C LYS A 54 12.57 -6.59 -11.10
N VAL A 55 11.79 -6.50 -10.03
CA VAL A 55 11.03 -7.63 -9.46
C VAL A 55 9.60 -7.18 -9.17
N ILE A 56 8.64 -7.99 -9.62
CA ILE A 56 7.22 -7.86 -9.30
C ILE A 56 6.85 -8.89 -8.25
N ILE A 57 6.18 -8.44 -7.21
CA ILE A 57 5.75 -9.25 -6.07
C ILE A 57 4.23 -9.21 -5.99
N GLN A 58 3.63 -10.39 -5.88
CA GLN A 58 2.22 -10.55 -5.57
C GLN A 58 2.06 -11.48 -4.37
N PHE A 59 0.92 -11.40 -3.69
CA PHE A 59 0.62 -12.24 -2.54
C PHE A 59 -0.76 -12.87 -2.70
N TRP A 60 -0.85 -14.15 -2.36
CA TRP A 60 -2.12 -14.88 -2.26
C TRP A 60 -2.07 -15.83 -1.07
N ASP A 61 -2.99 -15.67 -0.12
CA ASP A 61 -3.06 -16.55 1.04
C ASP A 61 -3.87 -17.81 0.71
N GLY A 62 -3.16 -18.87 0.32
CA GLY A 62 -3.76 -20.15 -0.01
C GLY A 62 -2.74 -21.06 -0.69
N ASN A 63 -2.98 -22.37 -0.59
CA ASN A 63 -2.19 -23.35 -1.37
C ASN A 63 -2.71 -23.44 -2.81
N ASP A 64 -4.02 -23.24 -2.99
CA ASP A 64 -4.68 -23.27 -4.28
C ASP A 64 -5.14 -21.85 -4.64
N ILE A 65 -4.61 -21.33 -5.75
CA ILE A 65 -5.00 -20.03 -6.30
C ILE A 65 -6.19 -20.28 -7.25
N PRO A 66 -7.36 -19.65 -7.04
CA PRO A 66 -8.50 -19.80 -7.95
C PRO A 66 -8.13 -19.45 -9.40
N LYS A 67 -8.74 -20.12 -10.37
CA LYS A 67 -8.38 -19.99 -11.80
C LYS A 67 -8.46 -18.55 -12.32
N ASP A 68 -9.51 -17.83 -11.94
CA ASP A 68 -9.75 -16.44 -12.28
C ASP A 68 -8.68 -15.49 -11.70
N VAL A 69 -8.20 -15.77 -10.49
CA VAL A 69 -7.04 -15.07 -9.89
C VAL A 69 -5.73 -15.46 -10.59
N GLN A 70 -5.55 -16.73 -10.96
CA GLN A 70 -4.36 -17.16 -11.70
C GLN A 70 -4.23 -16.43 -13.05
N GLU A 71 -5.35 -16.12 -13.72
CA GLU A 71 -5.34 -15.35 -14.97
C GLU A 71 -4.81 -13.93 -14.75
N CYS A 72 -5.22 -13.28 -13.65
CA CYS A 72 -4.70 -11.97 -13.24
C CYS A 72 -3.18 -12.04 -13.01
N ILE A 73 -2.72 -12.99 -12.21
CA ILE A 73 -1.29 -13.21 -11.93
C ILE A 73 -0.49 -13.50 -13.21
N LYS A 74 -1.01 -14.34 -14.12
CA LYS A 74 -0.35 -14.70 -15.38
C LYS A 74 -0.10 -13.48 -16.27
N SER A 75 -0.99 -12.47 -16.22
CA SER A 75 -0.81 -11.23 -17.00
C SER A 75 0.50 -10.52 -16.63
N TRP A 76 0.83 -10.45 -15.33
CA TRP A 76 2.09 -9.89 -14.83
C TRP A 76 3.28 -10.82 -15.04
N GLN A 77 3.09 -12.12 -14.88
CA GLN A 77 4.14 -13.13 -15.12
C GLN A 77 4.70 -13.08 -16.56
N SER A 78 3.92 -12.61 -17.53
CA SER A 78 4.34 -12.47 -18.93
C SER A 78 5.58 -11.58 -19.09
N LEU A 79 5.83 -10.65 -18.16
CA LEU A 79 6.95 -9.72 -18.17
C LEU A 79 8.32 -10.38 -17.84
N LYS A 80 8.34 -11.67 -17.48
CA LYS A 80 9.60 -12.44 -17.36
C LYS A 80 10.43 -12.39 -18.65
N GLY A 81 9.77 -12.36 -19.82
CA GLY A 81 10.45 -12.22 -21.11
C GLY A 81 11.18 -10.87 -21.28
N ASN A 82 10.78 -9.85 -20.52
CA ASN A 82 11.36 -8.50 -20.50
C ASN A 82 12.45 -8.34 -19.43
N GLY A 83 12.89 -9.44 -18.80
CA GLY A 83 13.90 -9.43 -17.74
C GLY A 83 13.40 -8.89 -16.40
N ILE A 84 12.07 -8.93 -16.17
CA ILE A 84 11.46 -8.57 -14.90
C ILE A 84 11.14 -9.86 -14.14
N GLU A 85 11.75 -10.03 -12.97
CA GLU A 85 11.45 -11.17 -12.12
C GLU A 85 10.02 -11.08 -11.58
N HIS A 86 9.36 -12.21 -11.36
CA HIS A 86 8.03 -12.25 -10.77
C HIS A 86 7.95 -13.37 -9.73
N GLN A 87 7.59 -12.98 -8.51
CA GLN A 87 7.49 -13.84 -7.33
C GLN A 87 6.09 -13.73 -6.72
N ILE A 88 5.58 -14.87 -6.24
CA ILE A 88 4.30 -14.96 -5.55
C ILE A 88 4.55 -15.52 -4.16
N PHE A 89 4.01 -14.85 -3.15
CA PHE A 89 4.11 -15.27 -1.75
C PHE A 89 2.74 -15.71 -1.22
N ASN A 90 2.77 -16.59 -0.23
CA ASN A 90 1.62 -16.93 0.61
C ASN A 90 1.98 -16.70 2.08
N SER A 91 1.06 -16.94 3.02
CA SER A 91 1.35 -16.75 4.46
C SER A 91 2.63 -17.45 4.92
N THR A 92 2.88 -18.68 4.47
CA THR A 92 4.03 -19.48 4.90
C THR A 92 5.34 -18.91 4.38
N THR A 93 5.41 -18.60 3.08
CA THR A 93 6.64 -18.06 2.47
C THR A 93 6.89 -16.61 2.89
N ALA A 94 5.82 -15.82 3.08
CA ALA A 94 5.90 -14.46 3.61
C ALA A 94 6.42 -14.45 5.06
N ARG A 95 5.88 -15.29 5.94
CA ARG A 95 6.35 -15.40 7.32
C ARG A 95 7.83 -15.78 7.38
N LYS A 96 8.24 -16.79 6.59
CA LYS A 96 9.65 -17.21 6.50
C LYS A 96 10.55 -16.09 5.96
N PHE A 97 10.07 -15.30 5.00
CA PHE A 97 10.80 -14.13 4.53
C PHE A 97 11.02 -13.12 5.66
N ILE A 98 9.98 -12.82 6.44
CA ILE A 98 10.07 -11.88 7.57
C ILE A 98 11.06 -12.40 8.62
N GLU A 99 10.99 -13.69 8.99
CA GLU A 99 11.92 -14.31 9.96
C GLU A 99 13.39 -14.20 9.53
N ASN A 100 13.67 -14.28 8.23
CA ASN A 100 15.05 -14.26 7.73
C ASN A 100 15.61 -12.84 7.54
N ASN A 101 14.77 -11.81 7.47
CA ASN A 101 15.18 -10.46 7.04
C ASN A 101 14.82 -9.34 8.04
N LEU A 102 13.89 -9.57 8.96
CA LEU A 102 13.36 -8.59 9.90
C LEU A 102 13.40 -9.11 11.34
N CYS A 103 13.01 -8.27 12.31
CA CYS A 103 13.04 -8.64 13.72
C CYS A 103 11.82 -9.47 14.16
N GLU A 104 11.91 -10.04 15.37
CA GLU A 104 10.87 -10.91 15.93
C GLU A 104 9.52 -10.16 16.09
N GLU A 105 9.55 -8.85 16.35
CA GLU A 105 8.37 -8.00 16.41
C GLU A 105 7.60 -7.98 15.08
N ASN A 106 8.31 -7.98 13.95
CA ASN A 106 7.65 -8.04 12.63
C ASN A 106 6.97 -9.39 12.39
N VAL A 107 7.59 -10.49 12.85
CA VAL A 107 6.99 -11.83 12.79
C VAL A 107 5.73 -11.87 13.65
N LYS A 108 5.80 -11.37 14.89
CA LYS A 108 4.65 -11.28 15.81
C LYS A 108 3.52 -10.42 15.24
N ALA A 109 3.84 -9.30 14.58
CA ALA A 109 2.86 -8.43 13.97
C ALA A 109 2.17 -9.12 12.79
N PHE A 110 2.94 -9.78 11.90
CA PHE A 110 2.38 -10.57 10.81
C PHE A 110 1.47 -11.70 11.30
N ASP A 111 1.87 -12.38 12.38
CA ASP A 111 1.06 -13.44 13.01
C ASP A 111 -0.23 -12.89 13.66
N ARG A 112 -0.28 -11.58 13.99
CA ARG A 112 -1.47 -10.89 14.50
C ARG A 112 -2.41 -10.36 13.41
N CYS A 113 -2.00 -10.37 12.15
CA CYS A 113 -2.90 -10.07 11.04
C CYS A 113 -3.98 -11.16 10.97
N TYR A 114 -5.20 -10.80 11.38
CA TYR A 114 -6.30 -11.75 11.50
C TYR A 114 -6.94 -12.14 10.16
N HIS A 115 -6.64 -11.42 9.07
CA HIS A 115 -7.21 -11.66 7.74
C HIS A 115 -6.12 -11.73 6.65
N PRO A 116 -6.26 -12.59 5.62
CA PRO A 116 -5.37 -12.66 4.46
C PRO A 116 -5.00 -11.31 3.84
N ALA A 117 -6.00 -10.43 3.63
CA ALA A 117 -5.77 -9.08 3.13
C ALA A 117 -4.81 -8.25 4.01
N MET A 118 -4.95 -8.33 5.34
CA MET A 118 -4.01 -7.66 6.26
C MET A 118 -2.61 -8.25 6.18
N LYS A 119 -2.50 -9.57 6.01
CA LYS A 119 -1.21 -10.23 5.80
C LYS A 119 -0.55 -9.72 4.52
N SER A 120 -1.30 -9.62 3.42
CA SER A 120 -0.84 -9.07 2.16
C SER A 120 -0.37 -7.62 2.30
N ASP A 121 -1.18 -6.80 2.97
CA ASP A 121 -0.89 -5.39 3.25
C ASP A 121 0.36 -5.20 4.13
N TYR A 122 0.56 -6.04 5.13
CA TYR A 122 1.75 -5.98 5.98
C TYR A 122 2.98 -6.51 5.25
N PHE A 123 2.84 -7.63 4.53
CA PHE A 123 3.94 -8.28 3.84
C PHE A 123 4.50 -7.44 2.69
N ARG A 124 3.65 -6.72 1.95
CA ARG A 124 4.15 -5.81 0.89
C ARG A 124 5.08 -4.72 1.46
N LEU A 125 4.80 -4.22 2.66
CA LEU A 125 5.70 -3.28 3.33
C LEU A 125 7.01 -3.95 3.75
N CYS A 126 6.94 -5.17 4.31
CA CYS A 126 8.11 -5.95 4.69
C CYS A 126 9.05 -6.20 3.49
N TYR A 127 8.48 -6.69 2.38
CA TYR A 127 9.26 -7.00 1.20
C TYR A 127 9.88 -5.75 0.58
N ILE A 128 9.07 -4.71 0.34
CA ILE A 128 9.55 -3.48 -0.29
C ILE A 128 10.58 -2.77 0.59
N TYR A 129 10.45 -2.82 1.92
CA TYR A 129 11.48 -2.27 2.81
C TYR A 129 12.83 -2.99 2.64
N CYS A 130 12.84 -4.32 2.69
CA CYS A 130 14.07 -5.10 2.62
C CYS A 130 14.71 -5.07 1.22
N ASN A 131 13.90 -5.30 0.20
CA ASN A 131 14.36 -5.60 -1.15
C ASN A 131 14.04 -4.50 -2.17
N GLY A 132 13.10 -3.60 -1.88
CA GLY A 132 12.49 -2.74 -2.90
C GLY A 132 11.74 -3.55 -3.96
N GLY A 133 11.44 -2.90 -5.08
CA GLY A 133 10.79 -3.51 -6.23
C GLY A 133 9.39 -2.98 -6.44
N PHE A 134 8.50 -3.83 -6.96
CA PHE A 134 7.14 -3.48 -7.37
C PHE A 134 6.15 -4.50 -6.81
N TYR A 135 5.37 -4.11 -5.81
CA TYR A 135 4.21 -4.87 -5.37
C TYR A 135 2.96 -4.48 -6.16
N VAL A 136 2.19 -5.47 -6.61
CA VAL A 136 0.85 -5.32 -7.20
C VAL A 136 -0.09 -6.39 -6.67
N ASP A 137 -1.39 -6.09 -6.52
CA ASP A 137 -2.35 -7.08 -6.01
C ASP A 137 -2.55 -8.25 -7.00
N ALA A 138 -2.90 -9.41 -6.45
CA ALA A 138 -3.10 -10.65 -7.22
C ALA A 138 -4.35 -10.63 -8.12
N ASP A 139 -5.25 -9.67 -7.91
CA ASP A 139 -6.50 -9.48 -8.67
C ASP A 139 -6.44 -8.34 -9.69
N ASP A 140 -5.26 -7.74 -9.89
CA ASP A 140 -5.01 -6.78 -10.96
C ASP A 140 -4.53 -7.49 -12.24
N VAL A 141 -5.08 -7.07 -13.38
CA VAL A 141 -4.62 -7.48 -14.71
C VAL A 141 -3.73 -6.40 -15.31
N TYR A 142 -2.54 -6.77 -15.76
CA TYR A 142 -1.63 -5.94 -16.53
C TYR A 142 -2.18 -5.64 -17.94
N SER A 143 -2.12 -4.38 -18.36
CA SER A 143 -2.69 -3.93 -19.64
C SER A 143 -1.81 -4.16 -20.88
N GLY A 144 -0.52 -4.47 -20.70
CA GLY A 144 0.44 -4.62 -21.81
C GLY A 144 1.26 -3.36 -22.11
N LEU A 145 1.00 -2.24 -21.44
CA LEU A 145 1.76 -0.99 -21.60
C LEU A 145 3.13 -1.04 -20.92
N ASP A 146 4.15 -0.39 -21.50
CA ASP A 146 5.51 -0.42 -20.96
C ASP A 146 5.61 0.12 -19.52
N ILE A 147 6.01 -0.75 -18.60
CA ILE A 147 6.25 -0.42 -17.18
C ILE A 147 7.72 -0.15 -16.87
N SER A 148 8.63 -0.23 -17.84
CA SER A 148 10.06 0.03 -17.63
C SER A 148 10.34 1.37 -16.93
N PRO A 149 9.61 2.47 -17.21
CA PRO A 149 9.78 3.74 -16.50
C PRO A 149 9.49 3.65 -14.99
N LEU A 150 8.65 2.72 -14.53
CA LEU A 150 8.35 2.57 -13.10
C LEU A 150 9.54 2.10 -12.28
N PHE A 151 10.50 1.42 -12.92
CA PHE A 151 11.75 1.01 -12.29
C PHE A 151 12.86 2.06 -12.43
N SER A 152 12.55 3.25 -12.95
CA SER A 152 13.52 4.34 -12.99
C SER A 152 13.52 5.13 -11.68
N ASP A 153 14.60 5.89 -11.44
CA ASP A 153 14.83 6.74 -10.27
C ASP A 153 14.75 6.06 -8.89
N HIS A 154 14.71 6.87 -7.83
CA HIS A 154 14.70 6.45 -6.42
C HIS A 154 13.40 6.83 -5.70
N ARG A 155 12.43 7.42 -6.40
CA ARG A 155 11.17 7.87 -5.81
C ARG A 155 10.26 6.67 -5.59
N MET A 156 9.61 6.67 -4.43
CA MET A 156 8.45 5.80 -4.21
C MET A 156 7.32 6.24 -5.14
N LYS A 157 6.64 5.29 -5.79
CA LYS A 157 5.53 5.55 -6.70
C LYS A 157 4.24 5.00 -6.10
N LEU A 158 3.22 5.85 -6.03
CA LEU A 158 1.91 5.52 -5.45
C LEU A 158 0.78 6.06 -6.31
N GLN A 159 -0.32 5.30 -6.37
CA GLN A 159 -1.56 5.75 -7.01
C GLN A 159 -2.34 6.67 -6.06
N PRO A 160 -2.68 7.92 -6.47
CA PRO A 160 -3.60 8.76 -5.72
C PRO A 160 -5.04 8.32 -5.94
N LEU A 161 -5.85 8.40 -4.90
CA LEU A 161 -7.27 8.07 -4.91
C LEU A 161 -8.10 9.16 -4.24
N CYS A 162 -9.34 9.29 -4.68
CA CYS A 162 -10.34 10.15 -4.07
C CYS A 162 -11.64 9.37 -3.96
N TYR A 163 -12.17 9.26 -2.75
CA TYR A 163 -13.49 8.68 -2.50
C TYR A 163 -14.46 9.79 -2.12
N ASP A 164 -15.62 9.80 -2.77
CA ASP A 164 -16.70 10.74 -2.53
C ASP A 164 -17.80 10.05 -1.71
N ILE A 165 -18.03 10.57 -0.51
CA ILE A 165 -18.91 9.98 0.50
C ILE A 165 -20.37 10.04 0.04
N ASP A 166 -20.77 11.15 -0.58
CA ASP A 166 -22.18 11.37 -0.96
C ASP A 166 -22.61 10.43 -2.09
N SER A 167 -21.76 10.27 -3.11
CA SER A 167 -22.01 9.35 -4.22
C SER A 167 -21.62 7.90 -3.92
N ASN A 168 -20.92 7.64 -2.81
CA ASN A 168 -20.36 6.34 -2.46
C ASN A 168 -19.51 5.75 -3.61
N ALA A 169 -18.67 6.58 -4.21
CA ALA A 169 -17.93 6.24 -5.42
C ALA A 169 -16.51 6.81 -5.43
N MET A 170 -15.65 6.17 -6.23
CA MET A 170 -14.32 6.70 -6.54
C MET A 170 -14.43 7.81 -7.58
N ILE A 171 -13.72 8.91 -7.35
CA ILE A 171 -13.57 10.00 -8.31
C ILE A 171 -12.36 9.72 -9.20
N SER A 172 -12.49 10.02 -10.49
CA SER A 172 -11.40 9.85 -11.45
C SER A 172 -10.19 10.74 -11.10
N PRO A 173 -8.95 10.22 -11.17
CA PRO A 173 -7.74 11.03 -10.99
C PRO A 173 -7.70 12.30 -11.85
N ASP A 174 -8.16 12.22 -13.09
CA ASP A 174 -8.16 13.35 -14.02
C ASP A 174 -8.99 14.54 -13.53
N GLU A 175 -10.02 14.31 -12.71
CA GLU A 175 -10.85 15.38 -12.14
C GLU A 175 -10.13 16.10 -11.00
N PHE A 176 -9.59 15.35 -10.04
CA PHE A 176 -9.08 15.94 -8.81
C PHE A 176 -7.63 16.45 -8.90
N ILE A 177 -6.84 15.94 -9.85
CA ILE A 177 -5.47 16.40 -10.07
C ILE A 177 -5.44 17.85 -10.57
N VAL A 178 -6.37 18.23 -11.45
CA VAL A 178 -6.40 19.59 -12.02
C VAL A 178 -7.24 20.54 -11.17
N SER A 179 -8.35 20.04 -10.63
CA SER A 179 -9.41 20.90 -10.07
C SER A 179 -9.98 20.43 -8.74
N GLY A 180 -9.37 19.41 -8.12
CA GLY A 180 -9.82 18.86 -6.85
C GLY A 180 -9.87 19.95 -5.77
N LYS A 181 -10.90 19.85 -4.93
CA LYS A 181 -11.08 20.73 -3.77
C LYS A 181 -11.22 19.87 -2.54
N ALA A 182 -10.59 20.30 -1.47
CA ALA A 182 -10.86 19.76 -0.15
C ALA A 182 -12.30 20.13 0.22
N THR A 183 -13.10 19.13 0.50
CA THR A 183 -14.49 19.24 0.93
C THR A 183 -14.75 18.17 1.98
N ASP A 184 -15.72 18.39 2.86
CA ASP A 184 -16.02 17.46 3.95
C ASP A 184 -16.52 16.09 3.46
N ASN A 185 -16.96 16.00 2.20
CA ASN A 185 -17.46 14.79 1.57
C ASN A 185 -16.42 14.06 0.68
N ARG A 186 -15.19 14.58 0.54
CA ARG A 186 -14.13 13.95 -0.28
C ARG A 186 -12.93 13.54 0.55
N ILE A 187 -12.52 12.29 0.40
CA ILE A 187 -11.36 11.71 1.08
C ILE A 187 -10.28 11.44 0.05
N PHE A 188 -9.18 12.18 0.13
CA PHE A 188 -7.99 11.99 -0.69
C PHE A 188 -6.97 11.12 0.06
N TYR A 189 -6.46 10.10 -0.60
CA TYR A 189 -5.52 9.16 0.00
C TYR A 189 -4.64 8.50 -1.08
N PHE A 190 -3.58 7.83 -0.67
CA PHE A 190 -2.79 6.97 -1.55
C PHE A 190 -3.24 5.54 -1.41
N ASN A 191 -3.41 4.86 -2.54
CA ASN A 191 -3.58 3.42 -2.56
C ASN A 191 -2.31 2.74 -2.02
N ASN A 192 -2.44 1.55 -1.41
CA ASN A 192 -1.30 0.70 -1.07
C ASN A 192 -1.06 -0.39 -2.12
N ASN A 193 -1.75 -0.32 -3.26
CA ASN A 193 -1.55 -1.10 -4.48
C ASN A 193 -1.61 -0.14 -5.69
N PRO A 194 -0.54 0.03 -6.48
CA PRO A 194 0.76 -0.61 -6.33
C PRO A 194 1.59 0.07 -5.24
N ILE A 195 2.69 -0.57 -4.84
CA ILE A 195 3.80 0.08 -4.15
C ILE A 195 5.06 -0.23 -4.95
N ILE A 196 5.72 0.81 -5.47
CA ILE A 196 7.01 0.68 -6.16
C ILE A 196 8.02 1.59 -5.48
N ALA A 197 9.11 1.04 -4.97
CA ALA A 197 10.11 1.83 -4.25
C ALA A 197 11.48 1.12 -4.22
N PRO A 198 12.58 1.87 -3.99
CA PRO A 198 13.86 1.25 -3.66
C PRO A 198 13.82 0.62 -2.25
N PRO A 199 14.75 -0.29 -1.92
CA PRO A 199 14.89 -0.79 -0.55
C PRO A 199 15.20 0.36 0.42
N ASN A 200 14.84 0.19 1.68
CA ASN A 200 15.07 1.14 2.77
C ASN A 200 14.42 2.52 2.57
N HIS A 201 13.37 2.62 1.75
CA HIS A 201 12.67 3.89 1.53
C HIS A 201 12.03 4.41 2.84
N PRO A 202 12.29 5.67 3.27
CA PRO A 202 11.85 6.17 4.59
C PRO A 202 10.35 6.12 4.84
N ILE A 203 9.53 6.36 3.80
CA ILE A 203 8.06 6.23 3.92
C ILE A 203 7.64 4.78 4.19
N VAL A 204 8.29 3.81 3.55
CA VAL A 204 7.99 2.38 3.72
C VAL A 204 8.46 1.91 5.10
N GLU A 205 9.62 2.38 5.55
CA GLU A 205 10.13 2.15 6.90
C GLU A 205 9.12 2.62 7.95
N TYR A 206 8.66 3.87 7.85
CA TYR A 206 7.68 4.41 8.81
C TYR A 206 6.34 3.67 8.74
N ALA A 207 5.84 3.34 7.54
CA ALA A 207 4.60 2.57 7.38
C ALA A 207 4.69 1.17 8.01
N LEU A 208 5.82 0.49 7.84
CA LEU A 208 6.08 -0.81 8.44
C LEU A 208 6.15 -0.70 9.98
N MET A 209 6.89 0.29 10.50
CA MET A 209 6.98 0.53 11.95
C MET A 209 5.61 0.86 12.56
N ARG A 210 4.86 1.76 11.94
CA ARG A 210 3.50 2.14 12.38
C ARG A 210 2.55 0.97 12.38
N SER A 211 2.51 0.20 11.31
CA SER A 211 1.69 -1.01 11.24
C SER A 211 2.07 -2.03 12.31
N THR A 212 3.38 -2.23 12.52
CA THR A 212 3.91 -3.12 13.57
C THR A 212 3.46 -2.67 14.96
N CYS A 213 3.60 -1.38 15.29
CA CYS A 213 3.13 -0.85 16.56
C CYS A 213 1.62 -1.09 16.76
N LEU A 214 0.79 -0.72 15.78
CA LEU A 214 -0.66 -0.88 15.85
C LEU A 214 -1.09 -2.35 15.97
N LEU A 215 -0.42 -3.27 15.27
CA LEU A 215 -0.69 -4.71 15.39
C LEU A 215 -0.23 -5.28 16.73
N LEU A 216 0.81 -4.71 17.35
CA LEU A 216 1.33 -5.19 18.62
C LEU A 216 0.64 -4.56 19.84
N GLU A 217 -0.09 -3.45 19.66
CA GLU A 217 -0.91 -2.84 20.70
C GLU A 217 -1.96 -3.83 21.21
N LYS A 218 -1.98 -4.02 22.54
CA LYS A 218 -2.92 -4.94 23.17
C LYS A 218 -4.30 -4.31 23.25
N ASN A 219 -5.25 -4.90 22.54
CA ASN A 219 -6.68 -4.70 22.77
C ASN A 219 -7.40 -6.03 22.58
N GLU A 220 -7.50 -6.82 23.65
CA GLU A 220 -8.07 -8.18 23.60
C GLU A 220 -9.54 -8.19 23.18
N ASP A 221 -10.23 -7.05 23.32
CA ASP A 221 -11.66 -6.92 23.02
C ASP A 221 -11.95 -6.34 21.61
N HIS A 222 -10.93 -5.87 20.87
CA HIS A 222 -11.15 -5.17 19.59
C HIS A 222 -10.08 -5.50 18.55
N LEU A 223 -10.52 -6.10 17.44
CA LEU A 223 -9.67 -6.27 16.26
C LEU A 223 -9.40 -4.91 15.59
N PRO A 224 -8.16 -4.66 15.12
CA PRO A 224 -7.82 -3.42 14.45
C PRO A 224 -8.55 -3.26 13.11
N GLU A 225 -8.79 -2.03 12.70
CA GLU A 225 -9.37 -1.70 11.41
C GLU A 225 -8.36 -1.92 10.29
N ILE A 226 -8.74 -2.64 9.24
CA ILE A 226 -7.80 -3.11 8.20
C ILE A 226 -7.11 -1.93 7.50
N GLN A 227 -7.88 -0.94 7.03
CA GLN A 227 -7.34 0.11 6.18
C GLN A 227 -6.36 1.05 6.89
N SER A 228 -6.64 1.43 8.13
CA SER A 228 -5.82 2.33 8.94
C SER A 228 -4.62 1.64 9.60
N THR A 229 -4.63 0.31 9.69
CA THR A 229 -3.57 -0.48 10.33
C THR A 229 -2.54 -0.99 9.33
N THR A 230 -2.99 -1.68 8.28
CA THR A 230 -2.10 -2.28 7.27
C THR A 230 -2.36 -1.69 5.88
N GLY A 231 -3.58 -1.24 5.61
CA GLY A 231 -4.03 -0.82 4.28
C GLY A 231 -3.70 0.62 3.85
N PRO A 232 -4.50 1.20 2.93
CA PRO A 232 -4.30 2.53 2.35
C PRO A 232 -4.23 3.69 3.36
N GLY A 233 -4.95 3.58 4.48
CA GLY A 233 -4.90 4.58 5.55
C GLY A 233 -3.53 4.65 6.21
N ASN A 234 -2.89 3.49 6.45
CA ASN A 234 -1.55 3.44 7.03
C ASN A 234 -0.48 4.06 6.12
N ILE A 235 -0.47 3.69 4.83
CA ILE A 235 0.52 4.25 3.90
C ILE A 235 0.29 5.75 3.69
N SER A 236 -0.97 6.20 3.62
CA SER A 236 -1.33 7.61 3.51
C SER A 236 -0.85 8.42 4.71
N ALA A 237 -1.09 7.93 5.94
CA ALA A 237 -0.59 8.56 7.15
C ALA A 237 0.94 8.64 7.12
N SER A 238 1.61 7.59 6.65
CA SER A 238 3.07 7.50 6.58
C SER A 238 3.69 8.45 5.57
N VAL A 239 3.06 8.63 4.40
CA VAL A 239 3.46 9.62 3.41
C VAL A 239 3.39 11.02 4.02
N VAL A 240 2.27 11.36 4.67
CA VAL A 240 2.08 12.69 5.27
C VAL A 240 3.05 12.91 6.43
N ALA A 241 3.24 11.91 7.29
CA ALA A 241 4.19 11.97 8.39
C ALA A 241 5.59 12.35 7.87
N TYR A 242 6.05 11.68 6.80
CA TYR A 242 7.36 11.94 6.22
C TYR A 242 7.45 13.29 5.48
N LEU A 243 6.43 13.66 4.72
CA LEU A 243 6.49 14.79 3.80
C LEU A 243 6.02 16.13 4.38
N ALA A 244 5.32 16.13 5.52
CA ALA A 244 4.72 17.34 6.12
C ALA A 244 5.75 18.43 6.44
N ASP A 245 6.95 18.04 6.84
CA ASP A 245 8.01 18.97 7.24
C ASP A 245 8.88 19.45 6.06
N TYR A 246 8.70 18.87 4.87
CA TYR A 246 9.47 19.24 3.67
C TYR A 246 8.73 20.27 2.82
N GLU A 247 9.49 21.13 2.12
CA GLU A 247 8.97 22.01 1.07
C GLU A 247 8.64 21.21 -0.21
N SER A 248 7.83 21.79 -1.10
CA SER A 248 7.24 21.06 -2.25
C SER A 248 8.26 20.47 -3.22
N ASP A 249 9.37 21.16 -3.44
CA ASP A 249 10.49 20.73 -4.28
C ASP A 249 11.16 19.47 -3.71
N ILE A 250 11.40 19.44 -2.39
CA ILE A 250 11.97 18.27 -1.71
C ILE A 250 10.99 17.11 -1.67
N ARG A 251 9.69 17.35 -1.47
CA ARG A 251 8.68 16.27 -1.48
C ARG A 251 8.68 15.49 -2.78
N ALA A 252 8.83 16.20 -3.89
CA ALA A 252 8.78 15.63 -5.22
C ALA A 252 10.09 14.89 -5.60
N GLU A 253 11.16 15.02 -4.80
CA GLU A 253 12.32 14.12 -4.86
C GLU A 253 12.08 12.76 -4.19
N HIS A 254 11.01 12.60 -3.40
CA HIS A 254 10.73 11.36 -2.65
C HIS A 254 9.54 10.57 -3.20
N LEU A 255 8.54 11.25 -3.74
CA LEU A 255 7.29 10.64 -4.17
C LEU A 255 6.99 10.97 -5.64
N ASP A 256 6.57 9.94 -6.38
CA ASP A 256 6.04 10.04 -7.72
C ASP A 256 4.57 9.63 -7.73
N ILE A 257 3.72 10.44 -8.34
CA ILE A 257 2.27 10.30 -8.26
C ILE A 257 1.76 9.65 -9.54
N MET A 258 1.31 8.40 -9.41
CA MET A 258 0.88 7.57 -10.53
C MET A 258 -0.58 7.86 -10.92
N SER A 259 -0.83 9.04 -11.48
CA SER A 259 -2.16 9.46 -11.93
C SER A 259 -2.78 8.56 -13.02
N LYS A 260 -1.93 7.91 -13.82
CA LYS A 260 -2.32 7.03 -14.93
C LYS A 260 -2.18 5.55 -14.63
N TRP A 261 -2.21 5.15 -13.35
CA TRP A 261 -2.15 3.73 -12.97
C TRP A 261 -3.27 2.90 -13.61
N VAL A 262 -4.46 3.47 -13.76
CA VAL A 262 -5.63 2.82 -14.36
C VAL A 262 -5.43 2.42 -15.83
N ASP A 263 -4.43 3.00 -16.51
CA ASP A 263 -4.07 2.62 -17.88
C ASP A 263 -3.12 1.41 -17.90
N LEU A 264 -2.34 1.21 -16.82
CA LEU A 264 -1.33 0.15 -16.69
C LEU A 264 -1.91 -1.14 -16.11
N ALA A 265 -2.89 -1.01 -15.21
CA ALA A 265 -3.48 -2.13 -14.50
C ALA A 265 -4.95 -1.91 -14.19
N LYS A 266 -5.71 -3.01 -14.13
CA LYS A 266 -7.13 -2.98 -13.77
C LYS A 266 -7.47 -4.10 -12.80
N THR A 267 -8.08 -3.74 -11.67
CA THR A 267 -8.66 -4.69 -10.73
C THR A 267 -9.86 -5.41 -11.32
N ILE A 268 -9.88 -6.73 -11.21
CA ILE A 268 -11.03 -7.56 -11.56
C ILE A 268 -11.93 -7.69 -10.33
N TRP A 269 -13.13 -7.09 -10.42
CA TRP A 269 -14.07 -7.01 -9.31
C TRP A 269 -14.97 -8.24 -9.17
N ASP A 270 -15.15 -9.00 -10.25
CA ASP A 270 -16.00 -10.19 -10.27
C ASP A 270 -15.15 -11.47 -10.20
N LEU A 271 -14.33 -11.57 -9.15
CA LEU A 271 -13.55 -12.76 -8.85
C LEU A 271 -14.25 -13.59 -7.77
N SER A 272 -14.20 -14.91 -7.93
CA SER A 272 -14.83 -15.91 -7.06
C SER A 272 -14.66 -15.62 -5.56
N TYR A 273 -13.44 -15.34 -5.11
CA TYR A 273 -13.12 -15.07 -3.71
C TYR A 273 -13.83 -13.84 -3.11
N ARG A 274 -14.29 -12.90 -3.95
CA ARG A 274 -15.00 -11.70 -3.48
C ARG A 274 -16.45 -12.01 -3.07
N HIS A 275 -16.96 -13.18 -3.43
CA HIS A 275 -18.33 -13.63 -3.18
C HIS A 275 -18.45 -14.56 -1.96
N ASP A 276 -17.35 -14.80 -1.23
CA ASP A 276 -17.32 -15.66 -0.03
C ASP A 276 -16.58 -14.99 1.15
N SER A 277 -16.30 -15.77 2.20
CA SER A 277 -15.64 -15.32 3.44
C SER A 277 -14.26 -14.71 3.23
N ARG A 278 -13.58 -14.97 2.11
CA ARG A 278 -12.27 -14.40 1.76
C ARG A 278 -12.35 -12.90 1.44
N ASN A 279 -13.54 -12.36 1.19
CA ASN A 279 -13.74 -10.93 1.02
C ASN A 279 -13.55 -10.17 2.34
N TRP A 280 -12.44 -9.44 2.45
CA TRP A 280 -12.08 -8.70 3.66
C TRP A 280 -13.15 -7.73 4.16
N ARG A 281 -14.03 -7.23 3.27
CA ARG A 281 -15.12 -6.31 3.63
C ARG A 281 -16.11 -6.94 4.62
N LEU A 282 -16.20 -8.27 4.64
CA LEU A 282 -17.01 -9.02 5.58
C LEU A 282 -16.36 -9.15 6.97
N SER A 283 -15.04 -8.97 7.03
CA SER A 283 -14.19 -9.28 8.20
C SER A 283 -13.59 -8.04 8.88
N ASN A 284 -13.83 -6.82 8.40
CA ASN A 284 -13.25 -5.63 9.03
C ASN A 284 -13.68 -5.51 10.50
N ARG A 285 -12.70 -5.55 11.42
CA ARG A 285 -12.89 -5.60 12.88
C ARG A 285 -13.72 -6.79 13.37
N LYS A 286 -13.76 -7.89 12.62
CA LYS A 286 -14.48 -9.12 12.96
C LYS A 286 -13.57 -10.33 12.77
N ASN A 287 -13.78 -11.37 13.58
CA ASN A 287 -13.03 -12.61 13.43
C ASN A 287 -13.26 -13.18 12.04
N TYR A 288 -12.15 -13.50 11.38
CA TYR A 288 -12.15 -14.20 10.11
C TYR A 288 -12.05 -15.69 10.39
N GLU A 289 -13.07 -16.45 9.99
CA GLU A 289 -13.07 -17.90 10.02
C GLU A 289 -13.09 -18.41 8.59
N GLN A 290 -12.03 -19.12 8.19
CA GLN A 290 -11.96 -19.73 6.88
C GLN A 290 -12.90 -20.94 6.84
N THR A 291 -13.88 -20.92 5.94
CA THR A 291 -14.88 -21.98 5.84
C THR A 291 -14.32 -23.19 5.10
N GLN A 292 -14.92 -24.38 5.26
CA GLN A 292 -14.47 -25.59 4.54
C GLN A 292 -14.62 -25.46 3.01
N SER A 293 -15.58 -24.66 2.52
CA SER A 293 -15.71 -24.35 1.09
C SER A 293 -14.52 -23.56 0.54
N ASP A 294 -13.90 -22.70 1.35
CA ASP A 294 -12.73 -21.90 0.95
C ASP A 294 -11.47 -22.75 0.68
N LYS A 295 -11.48 -24.04 1.03
CA LYS A 295 -10.38 -25.00 0.83
C LYS A 295 -10.59 -25.94 -0.36
N MET A 296 -11.74 -25.87 -1.03
CA MET A 296 -12.12 -26.82 -2.10
C MET A 296 -12.16 -26.19 -3.50
N ASP A 297 -11.96 -24.87 -3.61
CA ASP A 297 -11.88 -24.09 -4.86
C ASP A 297 -10.46 -23.57 -5.13
#